data_AF-A0A9E2XXR2-F1
#
_entry.id   AF-A0A9E2XXR2-F1
#
_cell.length_a   1.000
_cell.length_b   1.000
_cell.length_c   1.000
_cell.angle_alpha   90.00
_cell.angle_beta   90.00
_cell.angle_gamma   90.00
#
_symmetry.space_group_name_H-M   'P 1'
#
loop_
_entity.id
_entity.type
_entity.pdbx_description
1 polymer ?
#
loop_
_entity_poly.entity_id
_entity_poly.type
_entity_poly.pdbx_seq_one_letter_code
_entity_poly.pdbx_strand_id
1 'polypeptide(L)' 'MVQHGEVPGGHSFTRRLDADASGRVVLEAWSIHGARHAWSGRSRAGSYTDPQGPDAAQEMMRFFSNTRSWSMTDLTPTD' A
#
# COMPACT_ATOMS: atom_id res chain seq x y z
N MET A 1 -13.56 -2.71 0.62
CA MET A 1 -13.85 -1.32 1.04
C MET A 1 -13.03 -0.37 0.19
N VAL A 2 -13.62 0.73 -0.29
CA VAL A 2 -12.90 1.80 -1.02
C VAL A 2 -12.80 3.02 -0.12
N GLN A 3 -11.64 3.65 -0.11
CA GLN A 3 -11.32 4.85 0.65
C GLN A 3 -10.68 5.87 -0.30
N HIS A 4 -11.04 7.14 -0.13
CA HIS A 4 -10.44 8.25 -0.86
C HIS A 4 -9.67 9.13 0.12
N GLY A 5 -8.55 9.68 -0.33
CA GLY A 5 -7.74 10.58 0.48
C GLY A 5 -6.87 11.48 -0.37
N GLU A 6 -6.15 12.38 0.30
CA GLU A 6 -5.24 13.33 -0.33
C GLU A 6 -4.03 13.56 0.57
N VAL A 7 -2.85 13.63 -0.03
CA VAL A 7 -1.65 14.13 0.66
C VAL A 7 -1.77 15.65 0.73
N PRO A 8 -1.64 16.29 1.90
CA PRO A 8 -1.76 17.75 2.00
C PRO A 8 -0.85 18.49 1.00
N GLY A 9 -1.46 19.19 0.04
CA GLY A 9 -0.74 19.91 -1.02
C GLY A 9 -0.08 19.00 -2.08
N GLY A 10 -0.50 17.74 -2.16
CA GLY A 10 0.03 16.72 -3.07
C GLY A 10 -1.08 16.02 -3.85
N HIS A 11 -0.85 14.74 -4.17
CA HIS A 11 -1.78 13.95 -4.97
C HIS A 11 -2.97 13.45 -4.14
N SER A 12 -4.12 13.38 -4.79
CA SER A 12 -5.23 12.57 -4.30
C SER A 12 -4.98 11.09 -4.61
N PHE A 13 -5.61 10.21 -3.83
CA PHE A 13 -5.50 8.78 -4.02
C PHE A 13 -6.80 8.04 -3.71
N THR A 14 -6.94 6.88 -4.35
CA THR A 14 -7.95 5.88 -4.00
C THR A 14 -7.24 4.66 -3.43
N ARG A 15 -7.70 4.18 -2.29
CA ARG A 15 -7.23 2.98 -1.62
C ARG A 15 -8.36 1.96 -1.55
N ARG A 16 -8.12 0.75 -2.04
CA ARG A 16 -9.06 -0.36 -2.00
C ARG A 16 -8.52 -1.47 -1.11
N LEU A 17 -9.37 -1.95 -0.21
CA LEU A 17 -9.10 -3.05 0.70
C LEU A 17 -10.00 -4.22 0.32
N ASP A 18 -9.39 -5.37 0.07
CA ASP A 18 -10.10 -6.63 -0.15
C ASP A 18 -9.74 -7.59 0.99
N ALA A 19 -10.79 -8.15 1.61
CA ALA A 19 -10.67 -9.06 2.75
C ALA A 19 -11.10 -10.48 2.37
N ASP A 20 -10.55 -11.47 3.06
CA ASP A 20 -10.96 -12.86 2.93
C ASP A 20 -12.29 -13.14 3.67
N ALA A 21 -12.75 -14.39 3.65
CA ALA A 21 -13.99 -14.81 4.30
C ALA A 21 -13.96 -14.65 5.84
N SER A 22 -12.77 -14.52 6.46
CA SER A 22 -12.61 -14.27 7.89
C SER A 22 -12.61 -12.78 8.24
N GLY A 23 -12.69 -11.90 7.23
CA GLY A 23 -12.65 -10.44 7.41
C GLY A 23 -11.24 -9.86 7.52
N ARG A 24 -10.19 -10.68 7.34
CA ARG A 24 -8.80 -10.20 7.30
C ARG A 24 -8.53 -9.54 5.96
N VAL A 25 -7.99 -8.32 5.96
CA VAL A 25 -7.54 -7.66 4.73
C VAL A 25 -6.31 -8.38 4.21
N VAL A 26 -6.42 -8.94 3.00
CA VAL A 26 -5.36 -9.72 2.33
C VAL A 26 -4.77 -8.99 1.12
N LEU A 27 -5.48 -8.00 0.59
CA LEU A 27 -5.02 -7.15 -0.51
C LEU A 27 -5.36 -5.69 -0.21
N GLU A 28 -4.39 -4.82 -0.47
CA GLU A 28 -4.52 -3.38 -0.38
C GLU A 28 -3.97 -2.75 -1.66
N ALA A 29 -4.86 -2.21 -2.49
CA ALA A 29 -4.53 -1.60 -3.77
C ALA A 29 -4.62 -0.07 -3.69
N TRP A 30 -3.60 0.62 -4.19
CA TRP A 30 -3.53 2.08 -4.21
C TRP A 30 -3.49 2.59 -5.65
N SER A 31 -4.30 3.60 -5.95
CA SER A 31 -4.24 4.37 -7.19
C SER A 31 -3.96 5.82 -6.83
N ILE A 32 -2.80 6.34 -7.25
CA ILE A 32 -2.38 7.71 -6.99
C ILE A 32 -2.71 8.53 -8.24
N HIS A 33 -3.60 9.51 -8.09
CA HIS A 33 -4.11 10.29 -9.22
C HIS A 33 -3.15 11.41 -9.56
N GLY A 34 -2.79 11.55 -10.84
CA GLY A 34 -1.84 12.57 -11.30
C GLY A 34 -0.36 12.21 -11.11
N ALA A 35 -0.07 11.07 -10.46
CA ALA A 35 1.29 10.55 -10.37
C ALA A 35 1.81 10.12 -11.74
N ARG A 36 3.11 10.35 -11.97
CA ARG A 36 3.83 9.85 -13.14
C ARG A 36 4.39 8.44 -12.86
N HIS A 37 5.13 7.88 -13.80
CA HIS A 37 5.87 6.63 -13.58
C HIS A 37 7.08 6.88 -12.66
N ALA A 38 6.78 7.08 -11.38
CA ALA A 38 7.71 7.43 -10.33
C ALA A 38 7.28 6.77 -9.02
N TRP A 39 8.24 6.52 -8.15
CA TRP A 39 7.97 5.96 -6.83
C TRP A 39 7.19 6.95 -5.96
N SER A 40 6.03 6.53 -5.45
CA SER A 40 5.18 7.40 -4.64
C SER A 40 5.77 7.67 -3.26
N GLY A 41 5.91 8.96 -2.95
CA GLY A 41 6.33 9.47 -1.67
C GLY A 41 7.84 9.38 -1.41
N ARG A 42 8.29 10.25 -0.51
CA ARG A 42 9.66 10.44 -0.01
C ARG A 42 10.79 10.69 -1.03
N SER A 43 11.83 11.33 -0.49
CA SER A 43 13.11 11.79 -1.09
C SER A 43 13.01 12.61 -2.39
N ARG A 44 12.96 13.95 -2.25
CA ARG A 44 13.19 14.91 -3.36
C ARG A 44 14.53 14.74 -4.10
N ALA A 45 15.45 13.93 -3.56
CA ALA A 45 16.79 13.73 -4.11
C ALA A 45 16.83 12.67 -5.23
N GLY A 46 15.78 11.86 -5.42
CA GLY A 46 15.72 10.86 -6.47
C GLY A 46 14.91 11.35 -7.68
N SER A 47 15.51 11.36 -8.86
CA SER A 47 14.84 11.75 -10.13
C SER A 47 13.66 10.85 -10.53
N TYR A 48 13.48 9.73 -9.84
CA TYR A 48 12.43 8.73 -10.09
C TYR A 48 11.44 8.61 -8.93
N THR A 49 11.34 9.65 -8.09
CA THR A 49 10.40 9.71 -6.98
C THR A 49 9.37 10.82 -7.22
N ASP A 50 8.18 10.62 -6.70
CA ASP A 50 7.11 11.59 -6.68
C ASP A 50 6.83 12.00 -5.23
N PRO A 51 7.42 13.10 -4.73
CA PRO A 51 7.25 13.53 -3.36
C PRO A 51 5.85 14.07 -3.05
N GLN A 52 4.98 14.22 -4.06
CA GLN A 52 3.59 14.65 -3.87
C GLN A 52 2.66 13.47 -3.57
N GLY A 53 3.09 12.23 -3.82
CA GLY A 53 2.33 11.03 -3.49
C GLY A 53 2.49 10.57 -2.04
N PRO A 54 1.60 9.68 -1.56
CA PRO A 54 1.74 9.06 -0.23
C PRO A 54 3.03 8.24 -0.15
N ASP A 55 3.57 8.06 1.06
CA ASP A 55 4.79 7.29 1.30
C ASP A 55 4.53 5.79 1.12
N ALA A 56 4.79 5.28 -0.09
CA ALA A 56 4.52 3.88 -0.43
C ALA A 56 5.30 2.90 0.45
N ALA A 57 6.53 3.24 0.83
CA ALA A 57 7.35 2.40 1.70
C ALA A 57 6.74 2.27 3.09
N GLN A 58 6.30 3.40 3.67
CA GLN A 58 5.61 3.41 4.94
C GLN A 58 4.29 2.63 4.89
N GLU A 59 3.48 2.81 3.84
CA GLU A 59 2.19 2.12 3.70
C GLU A 59 2.34 0.60 3.53
N MET A 60 3.33 0.15 2.75
CA MET A 60 3.66 -1.28 2.67
C MET A 60 4.06 -1.83 4.03
N MET A 61 4.95 -1.14 4.76
CA MET A 61 5.37 -1.59 6.09
C MET A 61 4.21 -1.63 7.08
N ARG A 62 3.31 -0.64 7.05
CA ARG A 62 2.08 -0.62 7.85
C ARG A 62 1.22 -1.84 7.53
N PHE A 63 0.96 -2.09 6.24
CA PHE A 63 0.15 -3.23 5.80
C PHE A 63 0.76 -4.55 6.26
N PHE A 64 2.02 -4.82 5.89
CA PHE A 64 2.66 -6.11 6.17
C PHE A 64 2.89 -6.38 7.66
N SER A 65 3.08 -5.32 8.47
CA SER A 65 3.20 -5.47 9.92
C SER A 65 1.86 -5.81 10.57
N ASN A 66 0.77 -5.23 10.08
CA ASN A 66 -0.58 -5.51 10.57
C ASN A 66 -1.13 -6.84 10.05
N THR A 67 -0.57 -7.38 8.97
CA THR A 67 -0.92 -8.70 8.45
C THR A 67 -0.09 -9.84 9.08
N ARG A 68 0.69 -9.60 10.14
CA ARG A 68 1.49 -10.65 10.82
C ARG A 68 0.61 -11.63 11.60
N SER A 69 -0.01 -12.54 10.86
CA SER A 69 -0.32 -13.90 11.28
C SER A 69 0.13 -14.89 10.20
N TRP A 70 1.23 -14.57 9.49
CA TRP A 70 1.93 -15.59 8.71
C TRP A 70 2.67 -16.49 9.70
N SER A 71 2.04 -17.61 10.05
CA SER A 71 2.73 -18.66 10.80
C SER A 71 3.61 -19.44 9.83
N MET A 72 4.81 -19.83 10.24
CA MET A 72 5.70 -20.74 9.49
C MET A 72 5.13 -22.19 9.42
N THR A 73 3.81 -22.32 9.50
CA THR A 73 3.06 -23.57 9.42
C THR A 73 2.28 -23.67 8.11
N ASP A 74 2.06 -22.54 7.41
CA ASP A 74 1.36 -22.50 6.09
C ASP A 74 2.24 -22.94 4.91
N LEU A 75 3.46 -23.41 5.16
CA LEU A 75 4.40 -23.90 4.14
C LEU A 75 4.55 -25.42 4.11
N THR A 76 3.71 -26.19 4.82
CA THR A 76 3.68 -27.64 4.59
C THR A 76 2.97 -27.90 3.27
N PRO A 77 3.64 -28.44 2.24
CA PRO A 77 2.94 -28.98 1.09
C PRO A 77 2.06 -30.11 1.62
N THR A 78 0.74 -30.01 1.46
CA THR A 78 -0.09 -31.21 1.49
C THR A 78 0.30 -32.04 0.28
N ASP A 79 0.79 -33.26 0.53
CA ASP A 79 1.05 -34.29 -0.49
C ASP A 79 -0.11 -34.45 -1.48
#